data_AF-A0A3A5UM63-F1
#
_entry.id   AF-A0A3A5UM63-F1
#
_cell.length_a   1.000
_cell.length_b   1.000
_cell.length_c   1.000
_cell.angle_alpha   90.00
_cell.angle_beta   90.00
_cell.angle_gamma   90.00
#
_symmetry.space_group_name_H-M   'P 1'
#
loop_
_entity.id
_entity.type
_entity.pdbx_description
1 polymer ?
#
loop_
_entity_poly.entity_id
_entity_poly.type
_entity_poly.pdbx_seq_one_letter_code
_entity_poly.pdbx_strand_id
1 'polypeptide(L)'
;MRKALFIALIVFFMAFLPQPTTAAPAEQTEAGMLFGGQWALADEPGISSTNLEELPPVVEVYTATWCGNCVDVEHALDDIENDTGLQQYHIHRAINEIQDPLGSIEIDQRFIDRYGTMAPPAVVFNGTTIKAGSVPNDAASLEDEFTLLSDIHLTLVGNSSFAWVPNAEDGGIVAWSLNIENMAVPKGSSIVAQAWVVEESARFEDGSNGLENYPHVVRGIIELGKMNSNGESVTMTGNSTISLPSAYDGSDLSVHLLYQLNYATVTEETEQQSWPLVEVVVFLIVGVVGVVFFLRSRKRDQTGKSVTEFQTNPVHPVATAVQQEYQQPVAQQPVTVAQPVVLQQWTDDTGYTWRRMDDNSYFWWTGSEWKRR
;
A
#
# COMPACT_ATOMS: atom_id res chain seq x y z
N MET A 1 -16.26 -53.14 -20.95
CA MET A 1 -16.39 -51.75 -21.42
C MET A 1 -17.33 -50.92 -20.53
N ARG A 2 -18.61 -51.29 -20.32
CA ARG A 2 -19.55 -50.52 -19.46
C ARG A 2 -19.09 -50.29 -18.01
N LYS A 3 -18.46 -51.28 -17.36
CA LYS A 3 -17.95 -51.14 -15.98
C LYS A 3 -16.72 -50.21 -15.87
N ALA A 4 -15.86 -50.18 -16.88
CA ALA A 4 -14.71 -49.29 -16.93
C ALA A 4 -15.13 -47.83 -17.16
N LEU A 5 -16.17 -47.63 -17.98
CA LEU A 5 -16.74 -46.30 -18.23
C LEU A 5 -17.42 -45.72 -16.98
N PHE A 6 -18.09 -46.56 -16.18
CA PHE A 6 -18.69 -46.16 -14.91
C PHE A 6 -17.64 -45.76 -13.85
N ILE A 7 -16.53 -46.51 -13.75
CA ILE A 7 -15.46 -46.19 -12.81
C ILE A 7 -14.73 -44.90 -13.22
N ALA A 8 -14.47 -44.70 -14.52
CA ALA A 8 -13.88 -43.47 -15.02
C ALA A 8 -14.77 -42.24 -14.76
N LEU A 9 -16.08 -42.40 -14.84
CA LEU A 9 -17.05 -41.33 -14.59
C LEU A 9 -17.15 -40.97 -13.09
N ILE A 10 -17.04 -41.96 -12.20
CA ILE A 10 -16.97 -41.71 -10.73
C ILE A 10 -15.67 -40.99 -10.35
N VAL A 11 -14.53 -41.39 -10.93
CA VAL A 11 -13.23 -40.71 -10.69
C VAL A 11 -13.24 -39.29 -11.25
N PHE A 12 -13.86 -39.08 -12.42
CA PHE A 12 -14.04 -37.74 -12.98
C PHE A 12 -14.95 -36.88 -12.08
N PHE A 13 -16.06 -37.41 -11.56
CA PHE A 13 -16.93 -36.68 -10.63
C PHE A 13 -16.28 -36.42 -9.25
N MET A 14 -15.42 -37.32 -8.75
CA MET A 14 -14.67 -37.06 -7.51
C MET A 14 -13.60 -35.97 -7.67
N ALA A 15 -13.09 -35.74 -8.88
CA ALA A 15 -12.15 -34.65 -9.17
C ALA A 15 -12.80 -33.25 -9.20
N PHE A 16 -14.14 -33.19 -9.20
CA PHE A 16 -14.91 -31.94 -9.08
C PHE A 16 -15.59 -31.79 -7.71
N LEU A 17 -15.25 -32.62 -6.74
CA LEU A 17 -15.66 -32.33 -5.36
C LEU A 17 -14.92 -31.06 -4.92
N PRO A 18 -15.63 -29.99 -4.50
CA PRO A 18 -14.99 -28.83 -3.94
C PRO A 18 -14.10 -29.31 -2.78
N GLN A 19 -12.81 -29.00 -2.87
CA GLN A 19 -11.91 -29.20 -1.74
C GLN A 19 -12.48 -28.40 -0.56
N PRO A 20 -12.52 -28.95 0.67
CA PRO A 20 -12.88 -28.13 1.82
C PRO A 20 -11.84 -27.03 1.94
N THR A 21 -12.22 -25.80 1.58
CA THR A 21 -11.40 -24.62 1.77
C THR A 21 -11.47 -24.25 3.24
N THR A 22 -10.39 -24.52 3.97
CA THR A 22 -10.24 -24.07 5.35
C THR A 22 -10.07 -22.56 5.36
N ALA A 23 -10.74 -21.87 6.28
CA ALA A 23 -10.56 -20.43 6.48
C ALA A 23 -9.08 -20.11 6.73
N ALA A 24 -8.58 -19.03 6.13
CA ALA A 24 -7.23 -18.55 6.40
C ALA A 24 -7.14 -18.11 7.88
N PRO A 25 -6.10 -18.54 8.62
CA PRO A 25 -5.87 -18.08 9.98
C PRO A 25 -5.53 -16.59 10.01
N ALA A 26 -5.64 -15.97 11.18
CA ALA A 26 -5.03 -14.68 11.43
C ALA A 26 -3.49 -14.79 11.41
N GLU A 27 -2.81 -13.85 10.77
CA GLU A 27 -1.36 -13.85 10.58
C GLU A 27 -0.71 -12.59 11.16
N GLN A 28 0.53 -12.71 11.63
CA GLN A 28 1.32 -11.55 12.05
C GLN A 28 1.80 -10.76 10.83
N THR A 29 1.72 -9.43 10.90
CA THR A 29 2.24 -8.56 9.84
C THR A 29 3.69 -8.17 10.13
N GLU A 30 4.40 -7.77 9.08
CA GLU A 30 5.72 -7.12 9.19
C GLU A 30 5.62 -5.59 9.03
N ALA A 31 4.40 -5.04 9.07
CA ALA A 31 4.12 -3.63 8.76
C ALA A 31 4.51 -2.66 9.89
N GLY A 32 4.62 -3.17 11.11
CA GLY A 32 4.73 -2.38 12.34
C GLY A 32 3.38 -2.08 12.97
N MET A 33 3.42 -1.54 14.18
CA MET A 33 2.21 -1.19 14.94
C MET A 33 1.54 0.09 14.41
N LEU A 34 0.22 0.13 14.54
CA LEU A 34 -0.64 1.30 14.40
C LEU A 34 -1.44 1.44 15.71
N PHE A 35 -1.36 2.59 16.36
CA PHE A 35 -1.98 2.83 17.66
C PHE A 35 -2.37 4.29 17.83
N GLY A 36 -3.25 4.60 18.80
CA GLY A 36 -3.78 5.94 19.00
C GLY A 36 -5.28 5.88 19.24
N GLY A 37 -6.05 6.68 18.51
CA GLY A 37 -7.50 6.68 18.59
C GLY A 37 -8.08 7.76 19.51
N GLN A 38 -7.27 8.72 19.93
CA GLN A 38 -7.79 9.97 20.48
C GLN A 38 -8.42 10.78 19.35
N TRP A 39 -9.62 11.33 19.55
CA TRP A 39 -10.35 12.00 18.48
C TRP A 39 -11.25 13.14 18.96
N ALA A 40 -11.76 13.91 18.01
CA ALA A 40 -12.81 14.91 18.20
C ALA A 40 -13.65 15.03 16.91
N LEU A 41 -14.90 15.50 17.04
CA LEU A 41 -15.71 15.89 15.88
C LEU A 41 -15.01 17.03 15.12
N ALA A 42 -15.13 17.04 13.79
CA ALA A 42 -14.42 17.99 12.95
C ALA A 42 -14.84 19.44 13.21
N ASP A 43 -16.08 19.68 13.64
CA ASP A 43 -16.65 21.00 13.91
C ASP A 43 -16.61 21.43 15.38
N GLU A 44 -16.14 20.55 16.28
CA GLU A 44 -16.03 20.83 17.71
C GLU A 44 -14.57 20.78 18.20
N PRO A 45 -14.12 21.71 19.07
CA PRO A 45 -12.81 21.58 19.67
C PRO A 45 -12.79 20.38 20.62
N GLY A 46 -11.70 19.62 20.60
CA GLY A 46 -11.53 18.47 21.49
C GLY A 46 -10.11 18.40 22.03
N ILE A 47 -9.98 17.97 23.29
CA ILE A 47 -8.69 17.77 23.95
C ILE A 47 -8.75 16.47 24.74
N SER A 48 -7.73 15.63 24.60
CA SER A 48 -7.58 14.43 25.40
C SER A 48 -6.12 14.14 25.70
N SER A 49 -5.88 13.42 26.79
CA SER A 49 -4.58 12.85 27.11
C SER A 49 -4.80 11.51 27.79
N THR A 50 -4.10 10.50 27.31
CA THR A 50 -4.33 9.10 27.68
C THR A 50 -2.99 8.40 27.88
N ASN A 51 -2.93 7.49 28.85
CA ASN A 51 -1.79 6.58 28.98
C ASN A 51 -1.79 5.61 27.79
N LEU A 52 -0.62 5.23 27.28
CA LEU A 52 -0.56 4.34 26.11
C LEU A 52 -1.17 2.95 26.38
N GLU A 53 -1.14 2.49 27.62
CA GLU A 53 -1.76 1.23 28.08
C GLU A 53 -3.30 1.26 28.06
N GLU A 54 -3.89 2.47 28.02
CA GLU A 54 -5.34 2.69 28.03
C GLU A 54 -5.89 3.02 26.63
N LEU A 55 -5.04 3.01 25.60
CA LEU A 55 -5.49 3.27 24.23
C LEU A 55 -6.35 2.11 23.72
N PRO A 56 -7.41 2.41 22.95
CA PRO A 56 -8.26 1.39 22.36
C PRO A 56 -7.50 0.57 21.30
N PRO A 57 -7.90 -0.69 21.06
CA PRO A 57 -7.48 -1.42 19.88
C PRO A 57 -7.88 -0.67 18.61
N VAL A 58 -6.93 -0.46 17.69
CA VAL A 58 -7.19 0.15 16.38
C VAL A 58 -7.44 -0.95 15.36
N VAL A 59 -8.56 -0.87 14.65
CA VAL A 59 -8.97 -1.89 13.67
C VAL A 59 -9.14 -1.26 12.30
N GLU A 60 -8.24 -1.59 11.38
CA GLU A 60 -8.37 -1.21 9.97
C GLU A 60 -9.19 -2.28 9.23
N VAL A 61 -10.29 -1.89 8.60
CA VAL A 61 -11.19 -2.80 7.85
C VAL A 61 -11.07 -2.48 6.37
N TYR A 62 -10.50 -3.37 5.58
CA TYR A 62 -10.43 -3.22 4.13
C TYR A 62 -11.70 -3.80 3.50
N THR A 63 -12.54 -2.93 2.95
CA THR A 63 -13.91 -3.25 2.52
C THR A 63 -14.20 -2.72 1.11
N ALA A 64 -15.39 -3.05 0.59
CA ALA A 64 -15.94 -2.39 -0.57
C ALA A 64 -17.48 -2.39 -0.63
N THR A 65 -18.08 -1.37 -1.24
CA THR A 65 -19.55 -1.23 -1.40
C THR A 65 -20.21 -2.36 -2.22
N TRP A 66 -19.42 -3.09 -3.00
CA TRP A 66 -19.88 -4.22 -3.81
C TRP A 66 -19.59 -5.58 -3.16
N CYS A 67 -18.93 -5.60 -2.00
CA CYS A 67 -18.49 -6.81 -1.32
C CYS A 67 -19.56 -7.33 -0.34
N GLY A 68 -20.25 -8.40 -0.71
CA GLY A 68 -21.27 -9.03 0.16
C GLY A 68 -20.69 -9.60 1.46
N ASN A 69 -19.56 -10.31 1.38
CA ASN A 69 -18.89 -10.90 2.54
C ASN A 69 -18.32 -9.86 3.52
N CYS A 70 -18.18 -8.60 3.11
CA CYS A 70 -17.71 -7.54 3.97
C CYS A 70 -18.77 -7.16 5.01
N VAL A 71 -20.05 -7.27 4.66
CA VAL A 71 -21.17 -7.02 5.58
C VAL A 71 -21.11 -7.94 6.81
N ASP A 72 -20.75 -9.22 6.64
CA ASP A 72 -20.60 -10.16 7.75
C ASP A 72 -19.46 -9.75 8.70
N VAL A 73 -18.37 -9.21 8.15
CA VAL A 73 -17.20 -8.75 8.92
C VAL A 73 -17.51 -7.47 9.67
N GLU A 74 -18.17 -6.51 9.02
CA GLU A 74 -18.56 -5.22 9.60
C GLU A 74 -19.54 -5.44 10.77
N HIS A 75 -20.61 -6.23 10.58
CA HIS A 75 -21.53 -6.55 11.67
C HIS A 75 -20.85 -7.25 12.86
N ALA A 76 -19.92 -8.18 12.59
CA ALA A 76 -19.21 -8.87 13.65
C ALA A 76 -18.30 -7.95 14.48
N LEU A 77 -17.75 -6.89 13.86
CA LEU A 77 -16.98 -5.86 14.55
C LEU A 77 -17.90 -4.91 15.33
N ASP A 78 -19.00 -4.48 14.73
CA ASP A 78 -20.00 -3.62 15.37
C ASP A 78 -20.59 -4.26 16.63
N ASP A 79 -20.86 -5.56 16.60
CA ASP A 79 -21.42 -6.32 17.71
C ASP A 79 -20.47 -6.41 18.92
N ILE A 80 -19.15 -6.26 18.72
CA ILE A 80 -18.14 -6.32 19.79
C ILE A 80 -17.54 -4.95 20.13
N GLU A 81 -17.87 -3.90 19.38
CA GLU A 81 -17.23 -2.58 19.50
C GLU A 81 -17.33 -2.02 20.92
N ASN A 82 -18.54 -2.01 21.48
CA ASN A 82 -18.79 -1.47 22.82
C ASN A 82 -18.14 -2.30 23.93
N ASP A 83 -18.08 -3.62 23.77
CA ASP A 83 -17.57 -4.55 24.79
C ASP A 83 -16.04 -4.55 24.85
N THR A 84 -15.39 -4.38 23.69
CA THR A 84 -13.92 -4.38 23.57
C THR A 84 -13.33 -2.97 23.58
N GLY A 85 -14.15 -1.94 23.32
CA GLY A 85 -13.70 -0.56 23.18
C GLY A 85 -12.81 -0.34 21.95
N LEU A 86 -12.82 -1.26 20.97
CA LEU A 86 -12.07 -1.10 19.73
C LEU A 86 -12.55 0.13 18.94
N GLN A 87 -11.69 0.64 18.08
CA GLN A 87 -12.05 1.69 17.13
C GLN A 87 -11.83 1.22 15.71
N GLN A 88 -12.88 1.28 14.92
CA GLN A 88 -12.88 0.86 13.53
C GLN A 88 -12.51 2.00 12.58
N TYR A 89 -11.81 1.65 11.50
CA TYR A 89 -11.44 2.54 10.41
C TYR A 89 -11.61 1.79 9.09
N HIS A 90 -12.69 2.10 8.36
CA HIS A 90 -13.07 1.38 7.15
C HIS A 90 -12.39 2.00 5.93
N ILE A 91 -11.48 1.25 5.34
CA ILE A 91 -10.70 1.59 4.16
C ILE A 91 -11.39 0.97 2.96
N HIS A 92 -12.11 1.81 2.22
CA HIS A 92 -12.74 1.42 0.97
C HIS A 92 -11.73 1.33 -0.16
N ARG A 93 -11.81 0.23 -0.92
CA ARG A 93 -10.95 -0.04 -2.07
C ARG A 93 -11.13 1.01 -3.18
N ALA A 94 -10.04 1.33 -3.90
CA ALA A 94 -10.02 2.34 -4.95
C ALA A 94 -8.97 2.07 -6.06
N ILE A 95 -8.80 0.82 -6.49
CA ILE A 95 -7.80 0.43 -7.52
C ILE A 95 -8.27 0.84 -8.93
N ASN A 96 -8.29 2.14 -9.20
CA ASN A 96 -8.73 2.73 -10.48
C ASN A 96 -10.07 2.12 -10.98
N GLU A 97 -10.99 1.93 -10.05
CA GLU A 97 -12.31 1.35 -10.28
C GLU A 97 -13.41 2.31 -9.80
N ILE A 98 -14.59 2.26 -10.39
CA ILE A 98 -15.68 3.24 -10.17
C ILE A 98 -16.77 2.65 -9.27
N GLN A 99 -16.75 1.33 -9.03
CA GLN A 99 -17.80 0.62 -8.31
C GLN A 99 -17.86 1.00 -6.82
N ASP A 100 -16.74 1.42 -6.24
CA ASP A 100 -16.69 1.92 -4.87
C ASP A 100 -16.35 3.42 -4.85
N PRO A 101 -17.34 4.31 -4.67
CA PRO A 101 -17.11 5.75 -4.65
C PRO A 101 -16.64 6.27 -3.27
N LEU A 102 -16.57 5.41 -2.26
CA LEU A 102 -16.17 5.78 -0.90
C LEU A 102 -14.65 5.69 -0.71
N GLY A 103 -13.96 4.91 -1.53
CA GLY A 103 -12.50 4.79 -1.52
C GLY A 103 -11.77 5.96 -2.19
N SER A 104 -10.51 6.15 -1.82
CA SER A 104 -9.56 7.00 -2.54
C SER A 104 -8.28 6.24 -2.87
N ILE A 105 -7.66 6.57 -4.00
CA ILE A 105 -6.46 5.87 -4.50
C ILE A 105 -5.33 5.96 -3.47
N GLU A 106 -5.19 7.10 -2.81
CA GLU A 106 -4.13 7.36 -1.84
C GLU A 106 -4.26 6.48 -0.58
N ILE A 107 -5.48 6.32 -0.05
CA ILE A 107 -5.73 5.53 1.17
C ILE A 107 -5.64 4.04 0.85
N ASP A 108 -6.22 3.61 -0.28
CA ASP A 108 -6.12 2.23 -0.76
C ASP A 108 -4.66 1.82 -1.01
N GLN A 109 -3.90 2.67 -1.71
CA GLN A 109 -2.48 2.42 -1.94
C GLN A 109 -1.69 2.36 -0.62
N ARG A 110 -2.01 3.21 0.36
CA ARG A 110 -1.37 3.13 1.70
C ARG A 110 -1.68 1.81 2.40
N PHE A 111 -2.89 1.26 2.26
CA PHE A 111 -3.22 -0.07 2.79
C PHE A 111 -2.40 -1.16 2.08
N ILE A 112 -2.36 -1.12 0.74
CA ILE A 112 -1.61 -2.09 -0.08
C ILE A 112 -0.10 -2.02 0.19
N ASP A 113 0.47 -0.82 0.31
CA ASP A 113 1.89 -0.63 0.62
C ASP A 113 2.26 -1.22 1.98
N ARG A 114 1.30 -1.24 2.91
CA ARG A 114 1.50 -1.70 4.28
C ARG A 114 1.29 -3.20 4.44
N TYR A 115 0.24 -3.75 3.84
CA TYR A 115 -0.20 -5.13 4.07
C TYR A 115 -0.14 -6.03 2.83
N GLY A 116 0.22 -5.46 1.68
CA GLY A 116 0.21 -6.14 0.39
C GLY A 116 -1.15 -6.11 -0.30
N THR A 117 -1.18 -6.56 -1.54
CA THR A 117 -2.42 -6.62 -2.33
C THR A 117 -3.28 -7.80 -1.88
N MET A 118 -4.53 -7.52 -1.53
CA MET A 118 -5.54 -8.54 -1.22
C MET A 118 -6.93 -8.13 -1.68
N ALA A 119 -7.86 -9.08 -1.69
CA ALA A 119 -9.27 -8.82 -1.92
C ALA A 119 -9.97 -8.54 -0.58
N PRO A 120 -10.96 -7.63 -0.53
CA PRO A 120 -11.78 -7.44 0.65
C PRO A 120 -12.70 -8.67 0.89
N PRO A 121 -13.08 -8.97 2.15
CA PRO A 121 -12.70 -8.26 3.37
C PRO A 121 -11.34 -8.69 3.92
N ALA A 122 -10.66 -7.75 4.59
CA ALA A 122 -9.55 -8.04 5.48
C ALA A 122 -9.59 -7.10 6.70
N VAL A 123 -9.23 -7.61 7.87
CA VAL A 123 -9.24 -6.85 9.12
C VAL A 123 -7.84 -6.86 9.71
N VAL A 124 -7.32 -5.68 10.09
CA VAL A 124 -6.01 -5.55 10.71
C VAL A 124 -6.14 -4.95 12.11
N PHE A 125 -5.73 -5.71 13.11
CA PHE A 125 -5.71 -5.29 14.51
C PHE A 125 -4.34 -4.69 14.86
N ASN A 126 -4.36 -3.45 15.36
CA ASN A 126 -3.20 -2.68 15.82
C ASN A 126 -2.04 -2.60 14.81
N GLY A 127 -2.35 -2.80 13.52
CA GLY A 127 -1.38 -2.99 12.45
C GLY A 127 -0.53 -4.25 12.51
N THR A 128 -0.61 -5.05 13.57
CA THR A 128 0.29 -6.19 13.85
C THR A 128 -0.29 -7.55 13.46
N THR A 129 -1.61 -7.67 13.34
CA THR A 129 -2.26 -8.95 13.04
C THR A 129 -3.36 -8.76 12.03
N ILE A 130 -3.32 -9.54 10.95
CA ILE A 130 -4.28 -9.47 9.85
C ILE A 130 -5.11 -10.75 9.76
N LYS A 131 -6.43 -10.59 9.63
CA LYS A 131 -7.38 -11.66 9.35
C LYS A 131 -8.01 -11.42 7.98
N ALA A 132 -7.74 -12.31 7.02
CA ALA A 132 -8.35 -12.25 5.70
C ALA A 132 -9.67 -13.03 5.64
N GLY A 133 -10.62 -12.50 4.87
CA GLY A 133 -11.91 -13.12 4.60
C GLY A 133 -12.91 -13.04 5.77
N SER A 134 -14.10 -13.60 5.56
CA SER A 134 -15.26 -13.53 6.46
C SER A 134 -15.60 -14.87 7.11
N VAL A 135 -14.64 -15.80 7.21
CA VAL A 135 -14.86 -17.11 7.84
C VAL A 135 -13.96 -17.24 9.05
N PRO A 136 -14.49 -17.59 10.23
CA PRO A 136 -13.68 -17.72 11.42
C PRO A 136 -12.70 -18.89 11.31
N ASN A 137 -11.50 -18.74 11.88
CA ASN A 137 -10.50 -19.79 11.97
C ASN A 137 -10.34 -20.25 13.43
N ASP A 138 -10.65 -21.52 13.70
CA ASP A 138 -10.55 -22.15 15.03
C ASP A 138 -11.33 -21.44 16.18
N ALA A 139 -12.21 -20.50 15.84
CA ALA A 139 -13.18 -19.84 16.74
C ALA A 139 -14.62 -20.30 16.45
N ALA A 140 -15.54 -20.06 17.39
CA ALA A 140 -16.94 -20.43 17.23
C ALA A 140 -17.72 -19.49 16.28
N SER A 141 -17.31 -18.22 16.22
CA SER A 141 -17.87 -17.19 15.33
C SER A 141 -16.81 -16.12 14.98
N LEU A 142 -17.16 -15.17 14.11
CA LEU A 142 -16.26 -14.05 13.79
C LEU A 142 -16.11 -13.10 14.99
N GLU A 143 -17.20 -12.86 15.71
CA GLU A 143 -17.26 -12.06 16.93
C GLU A 143 -16.30 -12.62 17.99
N ASP A 144 -16.32 -13.94 18.19
CA ASP A 144 -15.39 -14.63 19.10
C ASP A 144 -13.93 -14.46 18.66
N GLU A 145 -13.64 -14.64 17.36
CA GLU A 145 -12.27 -14.47 16.84
C GLU A 145 -11.79 -13.02 16.97
N PHE A 146 -12.62 -12.05 16.59
CA PHE A 146 -12.30 -10.63 16.67
C PHE A 146 -12.18 -10.13 18.11
N THR A 147 -12.96 -10.67 19.06
CA THR A 147 -12.78 -10.39 20.49
C THR A 147 -11.41 -10.88 20.98
N LEU A 148 -10.98 -12.07 20.56
CA LEU A 148 -9.65 -12.58 20.91
C LEU A 148 -8.53 -11.74 20.30
N LEU A 149 -8.72 -11.23 19.07
CA LEU A 149 -7.73 -10.41 18.37
C LEU A 149 -7.67 -8.97 18.91
N SER A 150 -8.79 -8.40 19.34
CA SER A 150 -8.83 -7.06 19.96
C SER A 150 -8.16 -7.05 21.35
N ASP A 151 -8.22 -8.17 22.07
CA ASP A 151 -7.53 -8.37 23.35
C ASP A 151 -5.98 -8.47 23.22
N ILE A 152 -5.43 -8.49 22.01
CA ILE A 152 -3.97 -8.45 21.78
C ILE A 152 -3.47 -7.01 21.99
N HIS A 153 -3.13 -6.70 23.24
CA HIS A 153 -2.66 -5.38 23.64
C HIS A 153 -1.23 -5.10 23.15
N LEU A 154 -1.02 -3.88 22.65
CA LEU A 154 0.33 -3.37 22.40
C LEU A 154 1.01 -3.06 23.74
N THR A 155 2.22 -3.57 23.93
CA THR A 155 2.98 -3.36 25.17
C THR A 155 3.71 -2.02 25.13
N LEU A 156 2.96 -0.92 25.24
CA LEU A 156 3.46 0.45 25.19
C LEU A 156 3.30 1.15 26.53
N VAL A 157 4.38 1.76 27.02
CA VAL A 157 4.39 2.54 28.27
C VAL A 157 4.66 3.99 27.94
N GLY A 158 3.90 4.91 28.55
CA GLY A 158 4.03 6.35 28.35
C GLY A 158 2.68 7.00 28.16
N ASN A 159 2.63 8.11 27.42
CA ASN A 159 1.40 8.86 27.19
C ASN A 159 1.32 9.49 25.80
N SER A 160 0.08 9.79 25.42
CA SER A 160 -0.25 10.57 24.24
C SER A 160 -1.17 11.73 24.62
N SER A 161 -1.03 12.86 23.92
CA SER A 161 -1.96 13.99 24.02
C SER A 161 -2.39 14.44 22.64
N PHE A 162 -3.65 14.85 22.56
CA PHE A 162 -4.33 15.31 21.35
C PHE A 162 -5.12 16.58 21.67
N ALA A 163 -5.06 17.56 20.78
CA ALA A 163 -5.94 18.70 20.78
C ALA A 163 -6.29 19.08 19.34
N TRP A 164 -7.58 19.23 19.07
CA TRP A 164 -8.15 19.71 17.82
C TRP A 164 -8.84 21.05 18.05
N VAL A 165 -8.57 22.01 17.15
CA VAL A 165 -9.25 23.30 17.12
C VAL A 165 -9.69 23.57 15.68
N PRO A 166 -10.99 23.49 15.36
CA PRO A 166 -11.48 23.77 14.02
C PRO A 166 -11.26 25.24 13.65
N ASN A 167 -11.10 25.49 12.36
CA ASN A 167 -11.09 26.83 11.76
C ASN A 167 -12.33 27.03 10.88
N ALA A 168 -12.45 28.20 10.25
CA ALA A 168 -13.63 28.55 9.44
C ALA A 168 -13.60 28.03 7.98
N GLU A 169 -12.54 27.32 7.58
CA GLU A 169 -12.24 26.94 6.18
C GLU A 169 -12.06 25.42 6.05
N ASP A 170 -13.02 24.63 6.54
CA ASP A 170 -13.04 23.16 6.45
C ASP A 170 -11.70 22.53 6.86
N GLY A 171 -11.18 22.96 8.01
CA GLY A 171 -9.84 22.65 8.47
C GLY A 171 -9.68 22.97 9.96
N GLY A 172 -8.45 22.90 10.44
CA GLY A 172 -8.16 23.26 11.81
C GLY A 172 -6.71 23.02 12.19
N ILE A 173 -6.46 23.08 13.49
CA ILE A 173 -5.14 22.92 14.09
C ILE A 173 -5.15 21.64 14.93
N VAL A 174 -4.23 20.73 14.62
CA VAL A 174 -3.95 19.55 15.45
C VAL A 174 -2.66 19.80 16.23
N ALA A 175 -2.77 19.86 17.56
CA ALA A 175 -1.63 19.83 18.46
C ALA A 175 -1.55 18.44 19.13
N TRP A 176 -0.34 17.88 19.21
CA TRP A 176 -0.15 16.52 19.68
C TRP A 176 1.20 16.34 20.38
N SER A 177 1.26 15.34 21.26
CA SER A 177 2.51 14.85 21.82
C SER A 177 2.47 13.35 22.05
N LEU A 178 3.59 12.69 21.83
CA LEU A 178 3.79 11.27 22.09
C LEU A 178 5.05 11.10 22.95
N ASN A 179 4.91 10.38 24.06
CA ASN A 179 6.03 9.91 24.86
C ASN A 179 5.91 8.39 25.01
N ILE A 180 6.90 7.65 24.51
CA ILE A 180 7.00 6.20 24.70
C ILE A 180 8.28 5.90 25.47
N GLU A 181 8.12 5.25 26.61
CA GLU A 181 9.20 4.79 27.45
C GLU A 181 9.70 3.42 26.95
N ASN A 182 11.02 3.24 26.90
CA ASN A 182 11.66 1.94 26.68
C ASN A 182 11.22 1.21 25.38
N MET A 183 10.94 1.94 24.30
CA MET A 183 10.60 1.33 23.02
C MET A 183 11.84 0.79 22.30
N ALA A 184 12.01 -0.53 22.28
CA ALA A 184 13.06 -1.17 21.49
C ALA A 184 12.61 -1.32 20.03
N VAL A 185 12.98 -0.36 19.19
CA VAL A 185 12.71 -0.39 17.74
C VAL A 185 13.99 -0.59 16.94
N PRO A 186 13.99 -1.40 15.87
CA PRO A 186 15.14 -1.55 14.99
C PRO A 186 15.66 -0.19 14.51
N LYS A 187 16.98 -0.02 14.49
CA LYS A 187 17.60 1.22 13.97
C LYS A 187 17.14 1.48 12.54
N GLY A 188 16.81 2.73 12.24
CA GLY A 188 16.31 3.14 10.93
C GLY A 188 14.78 3.03 10.79
N SER A 189 14.08 2.50 11.79
CA SER A 189 12.62 2.57 11.85
C SER A 189 12.17 4.03 12.00
N SER A 190 10.92 4.33 11.66
CA SER A 190 10.34 5.65 11.85
C SER A 190 8.95 5.57 12.45
N ILE A 191 8.59 6.57 13.25
CA ILE A 191 7.24 6.75 13.78
C ILE A 191 6.67 8.00 13.14
N VAL A 192 5.44 7.89 12.65
CA VAL A 192 4.72 8.96 11.96
C VAL A 192 3.43 9.24 12.74
N ALA A 193 3.25 10.48 13.20
CA ALA A 193 1.98 10.96 13.71
C ALA A 193 1.08 11.37 12.54
N GLN A 194 -0.17 10.94 12.56
CA GLN A 194 -1.13 11.13 11.48
C GLN A 194 -2.47 11.61 12.05
N ALA A 195 -3.13 12.51 11.33
CA ALA A 195 -4.54 12.81 11.51
C ALA A 195 -5.34 12.00 10.49
N TRP A 196 -6.17 11.08 10.97
CA TRP A 196 -7.12 10.34 10.17
C TRP A 196 -8.44 11.09 10.21
N VAL A 197 -9.02 11.35 9.04
CA VAL A 197 -10.31 11.99 8.89
C VAL A 197 -11.32 10.90 8.57
N VAL A 198 -12.29 10.72 9.46
CA VAL A 198 -13.26 9.62 9.41
C VAL A 198 -14.66 10.22 9.32
N GLU A 199 -15.45 9.73 8.37
CA GLU A 199 -16.87 10.03 8.25
C GLU A 199 -17.66 8.99 9.05
N GLU A 200 -18.55 9.44 9.92
CA GLU A 200 -19.34 8.56 10.79
C GLU A 200 -20.19 7.60 9.95
N SER A 201 -20.88 8.10 8.92
CA SER A 201 -21.69 7.29 8.02
C SER A 201 -21.84 7.92 6.63
N ALA A 202 -21.35 7.23 5.59
CA ALA A 202 -21.58 7.61 4.20
C ALA A 202 -22.77 6.87 3.58
N ARG A 203 -23.76 7.58 3.02
CA ARG A 203 -24.94 6.96 2.38
C ARG A 203 -24.74 6.69 0.89
N PHE A 204 -24.63 5.42 0.51
CA PHE A 204 -24.55 4.98 -0.88
C PHE A 204 -25.48 3.79 -1.19
N GLU A 205 -26.66 4.09 -1.75
CA GLU A 205 -27.71 3.11 -2.05
C GLU A 205 -27.39 2.18 -3.24
N ASP A 206 -26.51 2.60 -4.14
CA ASP A 206 -26.16 1.84 -5.35
C ASP A 206 -25.13 0.71 -5.08
N GLY A 207 -24.69 0.54 -3.82
CA GLY A 207 -23.79 -0.55 -3.42
C GLY A 207 -24.45 -1.92 -3.56
N SER A 208 -23.80 -2.85 -4.27
CA SER A 208 -24.41 -4.15 -4.55
C SER A 208 -24.46 -5.10 -3.34
N ASN A 209 -23.85 -4.74 -2.22
CA ASN A 209 -23.95 -5.50 -0.97
C ASN A 209 -25.21 -5.16 -0.14
N GLY A 210 -25.92 -4.08 -0.48
CA GLY A 210 -27.19 -3.68 0.14
C GLY A 210 -27.09 -3.01 1.52
N LEU A 211 -25.91 -2.55 1.95
CA LEU A 211 -25.74 -1.91 3.27
C LEU A 211 -26.36 -0.50 3.33
N GLU A 212 -26.34 0.22 2.22
CA GLU A 212 -26.81 1.61 2.03
C GLU A 212 -26.08 2.68 2.86
N ASN A 213 -25.75 2.44 4.13
CA ASN A 213 -25.02 3.37 5.01
C ASN A 213 -23.75 2.68 5.50
N TYR A 214 -22.60 3.23 5.12
CA TYR A 214 -21.28 2.65 5.41
C TYR A 214 -20.65 3.44 6.55
N PRO A 215 -20.38 2.82 7.71
CA PRO A 215 -19.86 3.53 8.85
C PRO A 215 -18.33 3.66 8.79
N HIS A 216 -17.77 4.53 9.65
CA HIS A 216 -16.33 4.62 9.91
C HIS A 216 -15.44 4.84 8.66
N VAL A 217 -15.96 5.49 7.62
CA VAL A 217 -15.29 5.60 6.32
C VAL A 217 -14.09 6.54 6.43
N VAL A 218 -12.89 6.03 6.16
CA VAL A 218 -11.68 6.85 6.17
C VAL A 218 -11.65 7.72 4.90
N ARG A 219 -11.76 9.04 5.07
CA ARG A 219 -11.79 10.03 3.98
C ARG A 219 -10.42 10.66 3.71
N GLY A 220 -9.52 10.65 4.69
CA GLY A 220 -8.18 11.19 4.54
C GLY A 220 -7.21 10.75 5.63
N ILE A 221 -5.93 10.66 5.27
CA ILE A 221 -4.84 10.41 6.22
C ILE A 221 -3.78 11.48 5.97
N ILE A 222 -3.53 12.32 6.97
CA ILE A 222 -2.66 13.50 6.87
C ILE A 222 -1.47 13.33 7.80
N GLU A 223 -0.25 13.38 7.27
CA GLU A 223 0.97 13.35 8.09
C GLU A 223 1.09 14.64 8.91
N LEU A 224 1.22 14.50 10.23
CA LEU A 224 1.40 15.61 11.16
C LEU A 224 2.87 15.81 11.54
N GLY A 225 3.64 14.73 11.55
CA GLY A 225 5.08 14.76 11.81
C GLY A 225 5.70 13.37 11.87
N LYS A 226 7.01 13.32 11.64
CA LYS A 226 7.79 12.07 11.56
C LYS A 226 9.08 12.15 12.36
N MET A 227 9.41 11.08 13.05
CA MET A 227 10.69 10.89 13.73
C MET A 227 11.32 9.59 13.26
N ASN A 228 12.60 9.65 12.89
CA ASN A 228 13.40 8.45 12.71
C ASN A 228 13.88 7.97 14.09
N SER A 229 13.62 6.71 14.42
CA SER A 229 14.06 6.12 15.68
C SER A 229 15.55 5.83 15.65
N ASN A 230 16.23 6.23 16.73
CA ASN A 230 17.65 5.95 16.98
C ASN A 230 17.86 4.72 17.90
N GLY A 231 16.78 4.02 18.29
CA GLY A 231 16.82 2.83 19.13
C GLY A 231 16.70 3.09 20.64
N GLU A 232 16.16 4.24 21.05
CA GLU A 232 15.88 4.60 22.45
C GLU A 232 14.48 5.24 22.57
N SER A 233 14.05 5.62 23.78
CA SER A 233 12.73 6.21 24.08
C SER A 233 12.28 7.26 23.07
N VAL A 234 10.99 7.27 22.76
CA VAL A 234 10.39 8.15 21.75
C VAL A 234 9.79 9.36 22.46
N THR A 235 10.13 10.57 22.02
CA THR A 235 9.46 11.80 22.48
C THR A 235 9.25 12.73 21.30
N MET A 236 8.00 12.92 20.92
CA MET A 236 7.61 13.72 19.78
C MET A 236 6.51 14.69 20.19
N THR A 237 6.51 15.89 19.62
CA THR A 237 5.39 16.82 19.73
C THR A 237 5.32 17.64 18.46
N GLY A 238 4.11 18.05 18.11
CA GLY A 238 3.88 18.84 16.92
C GLY A 238 2.62 19.67 17.06
N ASN A 239 2.54 20.67 16.19
CA ASN A 239 1.37 21.47 15.99
C ASN A 239 1.28 21.80 14.51
N SER A 240 0.21 21.36 13.85
CA SER A 240 0.05 21.42 12.40
C SER A 240 -1.34 21.95 12.05
N THR A 241 -1.39 22.95 11.15
CA THR A 241 -2.63 23.34 10.49
C THR A 241 -2.90 22.34 9.36
N ILE A 242 -4.10 21.76 9.34
CA ILE A 242 -4.53 20.80 8.31
C ILE A 242 -5.83 21.28 7.64
N SER A 243 -6.00 20.91 6.37
CA SER A 243 -7.26 21.01 5.64
C SER A 243 -7.94 19.64 5.64
N LEU A 244 -9.24 19.59 5.88
CA LEU A 244 -10.00 18.35 5.84
C LEU A 244 -10.45 18.04 4.40
N PRO A 245 -10.49 16.75 4.01
CA PRO A 245 -11.22 16.33 2.81
C PRO A 245 -12.73 16.59 2.99
N SER A 246 -13.48 16.57 1.89
CA SER A 246 -14.94 16.60 1.96
C SER A 246 -15.49 15.25 2.42
N ALA A 247 -16.53 15.30 3.25
CA ALA A 247 -17.41 14.15 3.48
C ALA A 247 -18.03 13.68 2.16
N TYR A 248 -18.39 12.40 2.07
CA TYR A 248 -19.16 11.86 0.97
C TYR A 248 -20.55 12.47 0.96
N ASP A 249 -21.21 12.50 2.11
CA ASP A 249 -22.44 13.21 2.35
C ASP A 249 -22.46 13.79 3.78
N GLY A 250 -23.58 14.40 4.20
CA GLY A 250 -23.70 14.87 5.58
C GLY A 250 -22.66 15.92 6.03
N SER A 251 -22.41 15.95 7.34
CA SER A 251 -21.47 16.85 8.03
C SER A 251 -21.08 16.19 9.36
N ASP A 252 -20.49 15.01 9.25
CA ASP A 252 -20.25 14.03 10.30
C ASP A 252 -18.79 13.52 10.25
N LEU A 253 -17.87 14.42 9.84
CA LEU A 253 -16.44 14.15 9.90
C LEU A 253 -15.93 14.24 11.34
N SER A 254 -14.91 13.45 11.63
CA SER A 254 -14.13 13.46 12.86
C SER A 254 -12.63 13.39 12.54
N VAL A 255 -11.81 13.87 13.47
CA VAL A 255 -10.35 13.89 13.35
C VAL A 255 -9.75 13.03 14.45
N HIS A 256 -9.05 11.98 14.04
CA HIS A 256 -8.44 10.97 14.91
C HIS A 256 -6.91 11.06 14.84
N LEU A 257 -6.24 11.02 16.00
CA LEU A 257 -4.79 10.96 16.09
C LEU A 257 -4.31 9.52 16.16
N LEU A 258 -3.54 9.10 15.17
CA LEU A 258 -2.90 7.80 15.11
C LEU A 258 -1.39 7.93 14.91
N TYR A 259 -0.66 6.93 15.40
CA TYR A 259 0.77 6.79 15.25
C TYR A 259 1.08 5.49 14.51
N GLN A 260 1.85 5.61 13.43
CA GLN A 260 2.27 4.49 12.61
C GLN A 260 3.76 4.26 12.79
N LEU A 261 4.12 3.08 13.30
CA LEU A 261 5.49 2.58 13.24
C LEU A 261 5.74 1.95 11.87
N ASN A 262 6.86 2.33 11.25
CA ASN A 262 7.40 1.73 10.05
C ASN A 262 8.79 1.16 10.36
N TYR A 263 8.97 -0.14 10.16
CA TYR A 263 10.29 -0.75 10.30
C TYR A 263 11.25 -0.30 9.20
N ALA A 264 12.54 -0.33 9.50
CA ALA A 264 13.57 -0.12 8.49
C ALA A 264 13.47 -1.21 7.42
N THR A 265 13.37 -0.83 6.15
CA THR A 265 13.61 -1.79 5.06
C THR A 265 15.07 -2.20 5.13
N VAL A 266 15.36 -3.49 5.32
CA VAL A 266 16.72 -4.01 5.18
C VAL A 266 17.09 -3.88 3.72
N THR A 267 17.71 -2.77 3.34
CA THR A 267 18.42 -2.69 2.07
C THR A 267 19.59 -3.64 2.24
N GLU A 268 19.53 -4.82 1.63
CA GLU A 268 20.76 -5.55 1.35
C GLU A 268 21.58 -4.62 0.46
N GLU A 269 22.52 -3.90 1.05
CA GLU A 269 23.64 -3.35 0.30
C GLU A 269 24.30 -4.58 -0.32
N THR A 270 23.95 -4.87 -1.58
CA THR A 270 24.81 -5.72 -2.40
C THR A 270 26.12 -4.98 -2.42
N GLU A 271 27.05 -5.36 -1.54
CA GLU A 271 28.46 -5.08 -1.73
C GLU A 271 28.73 -5.58 -3.14
N GLN A 272 28.74 -4.66 -4.10
CA GLN A 272 29.17 -4.94 -5.45
C GLN A 272 30.66 -5.20 -5.29
N GLN A 273 30.98 -6.43 -4.93
CA GLN A 273 32.31 -6.96 -4.89
C GLN A 273 32.81 -6.86 -6.32
N SER A 274 33.47 -5.74 -6.63
CA SER A 274 34.12 -5.50 -7.89
C SER A 274 35.22 -6.53 -8.01
N TRP A 275 34.87 -7.68 -8.58
CA TRP A 275 35.85 -8.63 -9.06
C TRP A 275 36.66 -7.88 -10.13
N PRO A 276 37.99 -7.77 -10.03
CA PRO A 276 38.76 -7.29 -11.16
C PRO A 276 38.53 -8.30 -12.28
N LEU A 277 38.02 -7.82 -13.42
CA LEU A 277 37.89 -8.56 -14.65
C LEU A 277 39.22 -9.25 -14.96
N VAL A 278 39.27 -10.57 -14.72
CA VAL A 278 40.34 -11.44 -15.18
C VAL A 278 40.27 -11.41 -16.70
N GLU A 279 41.17 -10.64 -17.32
CA GLU A 279 41.51 -10.69 -18.75
C GLU A 279 42.03 -12.09 -19.14
N VAL A 280 41.12 -13.06 -19.22
CA VAL A 280 41.41 -14.35 -19.84
C VAL A 280 40.37 -14.52 -20.94
N VAL A 281 40.77 -14.14 -22.16
CA VAL A 281 40.49 -14.76 -23.47
C VAL A 281 40.83 -13.75 -24.58
N VAL A 282 42.13 -13.48 -24.82
CA VAL A 282 42.66 -13.14 -26.18
C VAL A 282 44.15 -13.55 -26.37
N PHE A 283 44.90 -13.98 -25.34
CA PHE A 283 46.34 -14.28 -25.48
C PHE A 283 46.74 -15.68 -25.98
N LEU A 284 45.88 -16.39 -26.72
CA LEU A 284 46.24 -17.70 -27.31
C LEU A 284 46.20 -17.80 -28.84
N ILE A 285 45.95 -16.72 -29.59
CA ILE A 285 46.02 -16.76 -31.08
C ILE A 285 46.96 -15.71 -31.69
N VAL A 286 47.44 -14.72 -30.92
CA VAL A 286 48.42 -13.71 -31.43
C VAL A 286 49.89 -14.15 -31.22
N GLY A 287 50.14 -15.12 -30.32
CA GLY A 287 51.48 -15.66 -30.02
C GLY A 287 52.10 -16.57 -31.09
N VAL A 288 51.34 -16.96 -32.13
CA VAL A 288 51.84 -17.84 -33.21
C VAL A 288 52.08 -17.08 -34.53
N VAL A 289 51.59 -15.84 -34.68
CA VAL A 289 51.83 -15.01 -35.88
C VAL A 289 53.01 -14.04 -35.70
N GLY A 290 53.32 -13.64 -34.46
CA GLY A 290 54.40 -12.68 -34.15
C GLY A 290 55.84 -13.21 -34.30
N VAL A 291 56.04 -14.53 -34.32
CA VAL A 291 57.38 -15.15 -34.47
C VAL A 291 57.80 -15.27 -35.95
N VAL A 292 56.88 -15.11 -36.90
CA VAL A 292 57.18 -15.21 -38.35
C VAL A 292 57.49 -13.85 -39.00
N PHE A 293 57.08 -12.72 -38.39
CA PHE A 293 57.34 -11.39 -38.95
C PHE A 293 58.55 -10.64 -38.36
N PHE A 294 59.13 -11.12 -37.24
CA PHE A 294 60.33 -10.53 -36.63
C PHE A 294 61.66 -11.07 -37.23
N LEU A 295 61.66 -11.46 -38.50
CA LEU A 295 62.88 -11.74 -39.28
C LEU A 295 62.97 -10.99 -40.62
N ARG A 296 62.16 -9.96 -40.84
CA ARG A 296 62.37 -9.08 -42.00
C ARG A 296 62.19 -7.61 -41.66
N SER A 297 63.32 -6.91 -41.68
CA SER A 297 63.42 -5.48 -41.99
C SER A 297 63.00 -4.54 -40.85
N ARG A 298 63.88 -4.14 -39.92
CA ARG A 298 65.05 -3.27 -40.10
C ARG A 298 64.69 -1.87 -40.63
N LYS A 299 65.01 -0.87 -39.79
CA LYS A 299 65.30 0.56 -40.01
C LYS A 299 64.22 1.62 -39.73
N ARG A 300 64.61 2.45 -38.73
CA ARG A 300 64.72 3.93 -38.72
C ARG A 300 63.42 4.71 -38.51
N ASP A 301 63.30 5.37 -37.35
CA ASP A 301 63.71 6.77 -37.06
C ASP A 301 62.62 7.75 -37.54
N GLN A 302 62.23 8.84 -36.88
CA GLN A 302 62.46 9.41 -35.56
C GLN A 302 61.58 10.69 -35.54
N THR A 303 61.07 11.08 -34.36
CA THR A 303 60.88 12.49 -33.93
C THR A 303 59.67 13.35 -34.38
N GLY A 304 59.06 14.01 -33.38
CA GLY A 304 58.46 15.36 -33.46
C GLY A 304 56.99 15.43 -32.98
N LYS A 305 56.64 15.76 -31.73
CA LYS A 305 56.51 17.12 -31.10
C LYS A 305 55.74 18.11 -31.99
N SER A 306 54.82 18.99 -31.56
CA SER A 306 54.21 19.43 -30.30
C SER A 306 53.37 20.70 -30.65
N VAL A 307 52.57 21.22 -29.71
CA VAL A 307 52.04 22.61 -29.57
C VAL A 307 50.59 22.79 -30.10
N THR A 308 49.56 23.01 -29.25
CA THR A 308 49.00 24.27 -28.64
C THR A 308 48.74 25.36 -29.71
N GLU A 309 47.70 26.18 -29.77
CA GLU A 309 46.75 26.82 -28.85
C GLU A 309 45.69 27.54 -29.72
N PHE A 310 44.68 28.16 -29.09
CA PHE A 310 44.01 29.45 -29.44
C PHE A 310 42.47 29.42 -29.46
N GLN A 311 41.92 30.09 -28.43
CA GLN A 311 40.58 30.67 -28.36
C GLN A 311 40.48 31.93 -29.24
N THR A 312 39.29 32.22 -29.77
CA THR A 312 38.69 33.58 -29.77
C THR A 312 37.16 33.47 -29.91
N ASN A 313 36.43 34.28 -29.12
CA ASN A 313 34.98 34.52 -29.24
C ASN A 313 34.67 35.46 -30.42
N PRO A 314 33.48 35.36 -31.06
CA PRO A 314 32.94 36.44 -31.87
C PRO A 314 31.71 37.14 -31.26
N VAL A 315 31.61 38.44 -31.58
CA VAL A 315 30.50 39.37 -31.30
C VAL A 315 29.48 39.34 -32.45
N HIS A 316 28.20 39.51 -32.10
CA HIS A 316 27.01 39.50 -32.95
C HIS A 316 26.97 40.53 -34.10
N PRO A 317 26.13 40.25 -35.11
CA PRO A 317 25.20 41.26 -35.60
C PRO A 317 23.73 40.78 -35.59
N VAL A 318 22.83 41.74 -35.32
CA VAL A 318 21.37 41.64 -35.31
C VAL A 318 20.85 41.49 -36.75
N ALA A 319 19.92 40.56 -36.98
CA ALA A 319 19.19 40.43 -38.24
C ALA A 319 17.67 40.24 -38.00
N THR A 320 16.93 40.91 -38.87
CA THR A 320 15.50 41.17 -38.95
C THR A 320 14.61 39.92 -38.97
N ALA A 321 13.46 39.99 -38.29
CA ALA A 321 12.43 38.96 -38.27
C ALA A 321 11.75 38.79 -39.65
N VAL A 322 11.72 37.55 -40.14
CA VAL A 322 10.82 37.07 -41.20
C VAL A 322 10.15 35.81 -40.66
N GLN A 323 8.81 35.81 -40.59
CA GLN A 323 8.03 34.63 -40.22
C GLN A 323 8.15 33.58 -41.31
N GLN A 324 8.71 32.41 -40.97
CA GLN A 324 8.65 31.20 -41.79
C GLN A 324 7.79 30.16 -41.07
N GLU A 325 6.75 29.72 -41.76
CA GLU A 325 5.82 28.67 -41.36
C GLU A 325 6.55 27.32 -41.47
N TYR A 326 6.91 26.72 -40.34
CA TYR A 326 7.51 25.39 -40.29
C TYR A 326 6.42 24.33 -40.14
N GLN A 327 6.19 23.55 -41.20
CA GLN A 327 5.49 22.27 -41.10
C GLN A 327 6.39 21.27 -40.36
N GLN A 328 5.94 20.79 -39.20
CA GLN A 328 6.61 19.72 -38.46
C GLN A 328 6.45 18.37 -39.17
N PRO A 329 7.49 17.52 -39.21
CA PRO A 329 7.34 16.13 -39.64
C PRO A 329 6.61 15.33 -38.55
N VAL A 330 5.59 14.57 -38.95
CA VAL A 330 4.81 13.69 -38.07
C VAL A 330 5.74 12.61 -37.49
N ALA A 331 6.06 12.73 -36.20
CA ALA A 331 6.63 11.64 -35.44
C ALA A 331 5.57 10.53 -35.30
N GLN A 332 5.88 9.33 -35.78
CA GLN A 332 5.05 8.15 -35.51
C GLN A 332 5.10 7.87 -34.02
N GLN A 333 3.98 8.03 -33.32
CA GLN A 333 3.83 7.60 -31.94
C GLN A 333 4.00 6.08 -31.88
N PRO A 334 4.74 5.53 -30.90
CA PRO A 334 4.71 4.09 -30.65
C PRO A 334 3.28 3.71 -30.27
N VAL A 335 2.75 2.69 -30.94
CA VAL A 335 1.44 2.12 -30.65
C VAL A 335 1.52 1.50 -29.26
N THR A 336 1.05 2.21 -28.23
CA THR A 336 0.80 1.64 -26.92
C THR A 336 -0.30 0.60 -27.10
N VAL A 337 0.03 -0.68 -26.97
CA VAL A 337 -0.99 -1.74 -26.88
C VAL A 337 -1.78 -1.42 -25.62
N ALA A 338 -3.03 -0.95 -25.79
CA ALA A 338 -3.94 -0.75 -24.67
C ALA A 338 -4.03 -2.07 -23.91
N GLN A 339 -3.64 -2.05 -22.63
CA GLN A 339 -3.88 -3.20 -21.77
C GLN A 339 -5.39 -3.33 -21.58
N PRO A 340 -5.93 -4.55 -21.65
CA PRO A 340 -7.37 -4.75 -21.50
C PRO A 340 -7.82 -4.19 -20.14
N VAL A 341 -8.94 -3.47 -20.15
CA VAL A 341 -9.52 -2.80 -18.98
C VAL A 341 -10.55 -3.72 -18.34
N VAL A 342 -10.61 -3.76 -17.01
CA VAL A 342 -11.61 -4.56 -16.28
C VAL A 342 -12.99 -3.91 -16.43
N LEU A 343 -13.95 -4.62 -17.03
CA LEU A 343 -15.34 -4.17 -17.14
C LEU A 343 -16.20 -4.54 -15.95
N GLN A 344 -15.96 -5.70 -15.35
CA GLN A 344 -16.77 -6.24 -14.27
C GLN A 344 -15.90 -7.16 -13.44
N GLN A 345 -15.90 -6.98 -12.12
CA GLN A 345 -15.30 -7.90 -11.17
C GLN A 345 -16.37 -8.34 -10.18
N TRP A 346 -16.41 -9.62 -9.82
CA TRP A 346 -17.38 -10.15 -8.87
C TRP A 346 -16.78 -11.33 -8.13
N THR A 347 -17.23 -11.57 -6.90
CA THR A 347 -16.97 -12.82 -6.20
C THR A 347 -18.19 -13.71 -6.37
N ASP A 348 -18.00 -14.96 -6.79
CA ASP A 348 -19.10 -15.90 -6.92
C ASP A 348 -19.51 -16.52 -5.57
N ASP A 349 -20.63 -17.25 -5.55
CA ASP A 349 -21.15 -17.95 -4.36
C ASP A 349 -20.18 -18.98 -3.76
N THR A 350 -19.07 -19.27 -4.46
CA THR A 350 -18.01 -20.19 -4.02
C THR A 350 -16.75 -19.46 -3.56
N GLY A 351 -16.78 -18.13 -3.47
CA GLY A 351 -15.69 -17.30 -2.94
C GLY A 351 -14.57 -16.98 -3.94
N TYR A 352 -14.73 -17.32 -5.22
CA TYR A 352 -13.73 -16.96 -6.23
C TYR A 352 -13.97 -15.55 -6.76
N THR A 353 -12.94 -14.72 -6.75
CA THR A 353 -12.97 -13.42 -7.41
C THR A 353 -12.71 -13.59 -8.90
N TRP A 354 -13.62 -13.08 -9.71
CA TRP A 354 -13.60 -13.10 -11.17
C TRP A 354 -13.52 -11.69 -11.72
N ARG A 355 -12.81 -11.50 -12.84
CA ARG A 355 -12.89 -10.27 -13.63
C ARG A 355 -13.15 -10.57 -15.10
N ARG A 356 -14.05 -9.81 -15.72
CA ARG A 356 -14.29 -9.75 -17.15
C ARG A 356 -13.64 -8.48 -17.69
N MET A 357 -12.83 -8.62 -18.72
CA MET A 357 -12.18 -7.51 -19.40
C MET A 357 -13.01 -7.00 -20.58
N ASP A 358 -12.64 -5.84 -21.13
CA ASP A 358 -13.24 -5.23 -22.31
C ASP A 358 -13.02 -6.02 -23.62
N ASP A 359 -11.96 -6.82 -23.67
CA ASP A 359 -11.70 -7.79 -24.73
C ASP A 359 -12.51 -9.10 -24.60
N ASN A 360 -13.50 -9.13 -23.70
CA ASN A 360 -14.31 -10.31 -23.34
C ASN A 360 -13.52 -11.48 -22.72
N SER A 361 -12.27 -11.28 -22.31
CA SER A 361 -11.55 -12.30 -21.54
C SER A 361 -12.03 -12.36 -20.09
N TYR A 362 -11.98 -13.55 -19.52
CA TYR A 362 -12.34 -13.82 -18.12
C TYR A 362 -11.09 -14.27 -17.38
N PHE A 363 -10.87 -13.71 -16.20
CA PHE A 363 -9.84 -14.16 -15.28
C PHE A 363 -10.47 -14.48 -13.93
N TRP A 364 -9.83 -15.36 -13.18
CA TRP A 364 -10.15 -15.64 -11.78
C TRP A 364 -8.89 -15.54 -10.92
N TRP A 365 -9.08 -15.14 -9.67
CA TRP A 365 -8.01 -14.94 -8.70
C TRP A 365 -7.68 -16.23 -7.97
N THR A 366 -6.40 -16.62 -7.95
CA THR A 366 -5.94 -17.84 -7.27
C THR A 366 -5.58 -17.64 -5.80
N GLY A 367 -5.71 -16.41 -5.28
CA GLY A 367 -5.11 -16.01 -4.01
C GLY A 367 -3.74 -15.33 -4.17
N SER A 368 -3.10 -15.46 -5.34
CA SER A 368 -1.76 -14.88 -5.59
C SER A 368 -1.58 -14.32 -7.00
N GLU A 369 -2.32 -14.81 -7.99
CA GLU A 369 -2.25 -14.33 -9.37
C GLU A 369 -3.61 -14.44 -10.10
N TRP A 370 -3.77 -13.67 -11.17
CA TRP A 370 -4.92 -13.78 -12.05
C TRP A 370 -4.69 -14.84 -13.12
N LYS A 371 -5.52 -15.88 -13.15
CA LYS A 371 -5.50 -16.92 -14.19
C LYS A 371 -6.60 -16.68 -15.21
N ARG A 372 -6.23 -16.72 -16.50
CA ARG A 372 -7.18 -16.64 -17.60
C ARG A 372 -7.99 -17.93 -17.70
N ARG A 373 -9.30 -17.81 -17.87
CA ARG A 373 -10.21 -18.93 -18.11
C ARG A 373 -10.26 -19.31 -19.59
#